data_AF-A0A813NG36-F1
#
_entry.id   AF-A0A813NG36-F1
#
_cell.length_a   1.000
_cell.length_b   1.000
_cell.length_c   1.000
_cell.angle_alpha   90.00
_cell.angle_beta   90.00
_cell.angle_gamma   90.00
#
_symmetry.space_group_name_H-M   'P 1'
#
loop_
_entity.id
_entity.type
_entity.pdbx_description
1 polymer ?
#
loop_
_entity_poly.entity_id
_entity_poly.type
_entity_poly.pdbx_seq_one_letter_code
_entity_poly.pdbx_strand_id
1 'polypeptide(L)'
;MLEHDIDVYYKTVLDLVSLAGKVVSQGFSVAKRIETKSNTVDLVTEYDQRIEEILIKQLREKFPTHKFIGEESSAAGHEATLTDDPTWIIDPIDGTTNFVHGFPMVAICVALAINKDVIIAVVFNPILDHLYSAVRGKGAFKNGRPIQCSKQTELGLSQVIGAYGYSRDPAVLDAKSKNQRMIIEKAHSIRMMGSAALSLCLIAEGSCDAYVEYGAYIWDYAASDLIAREAGAYTCDPTGAPLNLSHRRMLCAATKELAEQISPLLTHIDYVSDSKKPTIMKRFLFLTLISIFVGLASSVPDATCRRLSNSDCEQCLKESGCAFCQNNKQCFAYDLYPTHPPCSTSDLKFKTCFANLQTWLIILGSVGGVILIAIIVIIICCRKKCIQRTRRRDQAKEDAYSRKVEERRVEAGVGRKKTSGRQSSYEIW
;
A
#
# COMPACT_ATOMS: atom_id res chain seq x y z
N MET A 1 2.19 -8.68 -33.69
CA MET A 1 2.97 -9.59 -32.83
C MET A 1 2.80 -10.99 -33.39
N LEU A 2 3.90 -11.66 -33.70
CA LEU A 2 3.84 -12.99 -34.30
C LEU A 2 3.57 -14.01 -33.19
N GLU A 3 2.88 -15.11 -33.51
CA GLU A 3 2.62 -16.19 -32.55
C GLU A 3 3.92 -16.74 -31.93
N HIS A 4 5.02 -16.69 -32.68
CA HIS A 4 6.36 -17.03 -32.23
C HIS A 4 6.84 -16.20 -31.02
N ASP A 5 6.48 -14.92 -30.94
CA ASP A 5 6.92 -14.04 -29.84
C ASP A 5 6.25 -14.45 -28.52
N ILE A 6 4.98 -14.86 -28.58
CA ILE A 6 4.18 -15.26 -27.40
C ILE A 6 4.75 -16.53 -26.76
N ASP A 7 5.10 -17.54 -27.57
CA ASP A 7 5.66 -18.79 -27.05
C ASP A 7 7.02 -18.56 -26.37
N VAL A 8 7.84 -17.65 -26.91
CA VAL A 8 9.11 -17.25 -26.29
C VAL A 8 8.87 -16.54 -24.96
N TYR A 9 7.93 -15.58 -24.90
CA TYR A 9 7.56 -14.91 -23.64
C TYR A 9 7.05 -15.91 -22.61
N TYR A 10 6.15 -16.80 -23.01
CA TYR A 10 5.52 -17.79 -22.15
C TYR A 10 6.53 -18.77 -21.55
N LYS A 11 7.38 -19.38 -22.38
CA LYS A 11 8.44 -20.28 -21.90
C LYS A 11 9.40 -19.56 -20.96
N THR A 12 9.78 -18.33 -21.30
CA THR A 12 10.68 -17.54 -20.45
C THR A 12 10.10 -17.33 -19.06
N VAL A 13 8.84 -16.90 -18.96
CA VAL A 13 8.25 -16.60 -17.65
C VAL A 13 8.05 -17.87 -16.82
N LEU A 14 7.73 -19.01 -17.43
CA LEU A 14 7.66 -20.30 -16.74
C LEU A 14 8.99 -20.69 -16.09
N ASP A 15 10.10 -20.56 -16.83
CA ASP A 15 11.44 -20.87 -16.34
C ASP A 15 11.83 -19.93 -15.18
N LEU A 16 11.55 -18.63 -15.32
CA LEU A 16 11.88 -17.61 -14.33
C LEU A 16 11.07 -17.75 -13.03
N VAL A 17 9.77 -18.01 -13.14
CA VAL A 17 8.91 -18.23 -11.97
C VAL A 17 9.32 -19.50 -11.23
N SER A 18 9.70 -20.57 -11.95
CA SER A 18 10.24 -21.79 -11.34
C SER A 18 11.55 -21.54 -10.58
N LEU A 19 12.44 -20.69 -11.12
CA LEU A 19 13.66 -20.27 -10.44
C LEU A 19 13.36 -19.44 -9.18
N ALA A 20 12.46 -18.46 -9.29
CA ALA A 20 12.03 -17.64 -8.16
C ALA A 20 11.33 -18.47 -7.06
N GLY A 21 10.58 -19.50 -7.43
CA GLY A 21 9.93 -20.40 -6.48
C GLY A 21 10.91 -21.10 -5.53
N LYS A 22 12.12 -21.42 -6.00
CA LYS A 22 13.19 -21.96 -5.14
C LYS A 22 13.57 -20.98 -4.03
N VAL A 23 13.55 -19.68 -4.32
CA VAL A 23 13.86 -18.62 -3.36
C VAL A 23 12.75 -18.51 -2.31
N VAL A 24 11.48 -18.59 -2.72
CA VAL A 24 10.34 -18.65 -1.79
C VAL A 24 10.41 -19.88 -0.89
N SER A 25 10.61 -21.09 -1.46
CA SER A 25 10.69 -22.33 -0.66
C SER A 25 11.81 -22.27 0.38
N GLN A 26 12.97 -21.70 0.03
CA GLN A 26 14.08 -21.49 0.97
C GLN A 26 13.68 -20.53 2.09
N GLY A 27 12.96 -19.45 1.78
CA GLY A 27 12.52 -18.47 2.76
C GLY A 27 11.36 -18.94 3.65
N PHE A 28 10.55 -19.89 3.19
CA PHE A 28 9.31 -20.28 3.87
C PHE A 28 9.54 -20.79 5.29
N SER A 29 10.54 -21.66 5.48
CA SER A 29 10.80 -22.32 6.77
C SER A 29 11.86 -21.64 7.65
N VAL A 30 12.42 -20.50 7.21
CA VAL A 30 13.45 -19.76 7.97
C VAL A 30 12.89 -18.47 8.56
N ALA A 31 13.64 -17.91 9.53
CA ALA A 31 13.36 -16.58 10.06
C ALA A 31 13.52 -15.53 8.96
N LYS A 32 12.61 -14.56 8.93
CA LYS A 32 12.51 -13.52 7.91
C LYS A 32 12.70 -12.15 8.55
N ARG A 33 13.28 -11.20 7.83
CA ARG A 33 13.24 -9.79 8.21
C ARG A 33 11.92 -9.19 7.75
N ILE A 34 11.03 -8.92 8.71
CA ILE A 34 9.69 -8.41 8.45
C ILE A 34 9.69 -6.90 8.61
N GLU A 35 9.22 -6.20 7.59
CA GLU A 35 8.99 -4.76 7.59
C GLU A 35 7.49 -4.50 7.33
N THR A 36 7.03 -3.28 7.68
CA THR A 36 5.64 -2.87 7.47
C THR A 36 5.57 -1.77 6.42
N LYS A 37 4.63 -1.90 5.48
CA LYS A 37 4.31 -0.94 4.42
C LYS A 37 3.33 0.11 4.94
N SER A 38 2.06 0.07 4.57
CA SER A 38 1.09 1.12 4.89
C SER A 38 0.58 1.10 6.33
N ASN A 39 0.57 -0.08 6.97
CA ASN A 39 0.13 -0.26 8.35
C ASN A 39 0.72 -1.56 8.96
N THR A 40 0.36 -1.88 10.21
CA THR A 40 0.94 -3.00 10.98
C THR A 40 0.64 -4.40 10.44
N VAL A 41 -0.30 -4.55 9.50
CA VAL A 41 -0.67 -5.84 8.89
C VAL A 41 -0.30 -5.92 7.41
N ASP A 42 0.22 -4.83 6.86
CA ASP A 42 0.69 -4.73 5.49
C ASP A 42 2.19 -5.00 5.50
N LEU A 43 2.56 -6.27 5.33
CA LEU A 43 3.90 -6.78 5.58
C LEU A 43 4.70 -6.89 4.27
N VAL A 44 6.01 -6.76 4.39
CA VAL A 44 6.98 -7.05 3.33
C VAL A 44 8.19 -7.74 3.95
N THR A 45 8.85 -8.62 3.21
CA THR A 45 10.09 -9.27 3.63
C THR A 45 11.22 -9.02 2.63
N GLU A 46 12.44 -9.38 3.00
CA GLU A 46 13.59 -9.37 2.09
C GLU A 46 13.43 -10.30 0.88
N TYR A 47 12.52 -11.27 0.97
CA TYR A 47 12.24 -12.21 -0.12
C TYR A 47 11.39 -11.57 -1.22
N ASP A 48 10.40 -10.75 -0.86
CA ASP A 48 9.54 -10.02 -1.80
C ASP A 48 10.41 -9.15 -2.74
N GLN A 49 11.28 -8.33 -2.15
CA GLN A 49 12.23 -7.47 -2.89
C GLN A 49 13.18 -8.28 -3.78
N ARG A 50 13.77 -9.34 -3.22
CA ARG A 50 14.75 -10.18 -3.94
C ARG A 50 14.11 -10.87 -5.15
N ILE A 51 12.90 -11.39 -5.01
CA ILE A 51 12.20 -12.09 -6.10
C ILE A 51 11.82 -11.10 -7.19
N GLU A 52 11.30 -9.93 -6.84
CA GLU A 52 10.95 -8.91 -7.83
C GLU A 52 12.18 -8.46 -8.62
N GLU A 53 13.31 -8.22 -7.94
CA GLU A 53 14.59 -7.89 -8.58
C GLU A 53 15.06 -8.98 -9.56
N ILE A 54 14.99 -10.25 -9.16
CA ILE A 54 15.37 -11.40 -10.00
C ILE A 54 14.51 -11.46 -11.27
N LEU A 55 13.19 -11.30 -11.12
CA LEU A 55 12.24 -11.38 -12.23
C LEU A 55 12.41 -10.19 -13.17
N ILE A 56 12.38 -8.96 -12.65
CA ILE A 56 12.51 -7.74 -13.45
C ILE A 56 13.85 -7.70 -14.17
N LYS A 57 14.96 -8.02 -13.50
CA LYS A 57 16.30 -7.99 -14.12
C LYS A 57 16.37 -8.93 -15.32
N GLN A 58 15.99 -10.19 -15.14
CA GLN A 58 16.11 -11.19 -16.22
C GLN A 58 15.12 -10.95 -17.35
N LEU A 59 13.90 -10.50 -17.05
CA LEU A 59 12.93 -10.12 -18.07
C LEU A 59 13.41 -8.89 -18.86
N ARG A 60 14.03 -7.91 -18.19
CA ARG A 60 14.57 -6.71 -18.85
C ARG A 60 15.79 -7.03 -19.73
N GLU A 61 16.66 -7.93 -19.30
CA GLU A 61 17.78 -8.41 -20.11
C GLU A 61 17.30 -9.10 -21.39
N LYS A 62 16.22 -9.87 -21.32
CA LYS A 62 15.68 -10.61 -22.47
C LYS A 62 14.74 -9.76 -23.34
N PHE A 63 14.00 -8.83 -22.74
CA PHE A 63 12.97 -8.00 -23.37
C PHE A 63 13.17 -6.52 -22.99
N PRO A 64 14.21 -5.86 -23.52
CA PRO A 64 14.64 -4.53 -23.07
C PRO A 64 13.63 -3.40 -23.35
N THR A 65 12.68 -3.62 -24.26
CA THR A 65 11.62 -2.65 -24.59
C THR A 65 10.36 -2.81 -23.75
N HIS A 66 10.25 -3.88 -22.96
CA HIS A 66 9.06 -4.13 -22.15
C HIS A 66 9.06 -3.27 -20.88
N LYS A 67 7.86 -2.93 -20.42
CA LYS A 67 7.61 -2.20 -19.17
C LYS A 67 7.31 -3.15 -18.02
N PHE A 68 7.29 -2.61 -16.80
CA PHE A 68 7.10 -3.36 -15.57
C PHE A 68 6.15 -2.63 -14.63
N ILE A 69 5.23 -3.38 -14.01
CA ILE A 69 4.43 -2.96 -12.87
C ILE A 69 4.67 -4.02 -11.79
N GLY A 70 5.52 -3.71 -10.83
CA GLY A 70 5.81 -4.56 -9.67
C GLY A 70 5.24 -3.97 -8.39
N GLU A 71 4.80 -4.80 -7.45
CA GLU A 71 4.33 -4.36 -6.14
C GLU A 71 5.38 -3.51 -5.41
N GLU A 72 6.59 -4.04 -5.27
CA GLU A 72 7.64 -3.45 -4.44
C GLU A 72 8.28 -2.24 -5.15
N SER A 73 8.40 -2.29 -6.47
CA SER A 73 8.77 -1.15 -7.31
C SER A 73 7.74 -0.02 -7.18
N SER A 74 6.45 -0.34 -7.14
CA SER A 74 5.37 0.65 -6.95
C SER A 74 5.41 1.25 -5.55
N ALA A 75 5.72 0.46 -4.52
CA ALA A 75 5.95 0.94 -3.16
C ALA A 75 7.16 1.88 -3.08
N ALA A 76 8.20 1.64 -3.90
CA ALA A 76 9.36 2.51 -4.08
C ALA A 76 9.10 3.76 -4.94
N GLY A 77 7.87 3.93 -5.48
CA GLY A 77 7.44 5.14 -6.19
C GLY A 77 7.52 5.11 -7.71
N HIS A 78 7.73 3.93 -8.31
CA HIS A 78 7.59 3.76 -9.75
C HIS A 78 6.12 3.90 -10.17
N GLU A 79 5.90 4.38 -11.39
CA GLU A 79 4.57 4.55 -11.95
C GLU A 79 3.94 3.18 -12.29
N ALA A 80 2.74 2.92 -11.76
CA ALA A 80 1.99 1.69 -11.96
C ALA A 80 0.92 1.83 -13.08
N THR A 81 1.18 2.64 -14.10
CA THR A 81 0.20 2.93 -15.16
C THR A 81 0.31 1.89 -16.27
N LEU A 82 -0.77 1.15 -16.50
CA LEU A 82 -0.86 0.20 -17.61
C LEU A 82 -1.05 0.94 -18.95
N THR A 83 -0.07 0.78 -19.85
CA THR A 83 -0.08 1.37 -21.19
C THR A 83 -0.36 0.32 -22.28
N ASP A 84 -0.32 0.73 -23.55
CA ASP A 84 -0.47 -0.21 -24.67
C ASP A 84 0.79 -1.03 -24.94
N ASP A 85 1.95 -0.57 -24.46
CA ASP A 85 3.22 -1.31 -24.57
C ASP A 85 3.21 -2.63 -23.78
N PRO A 86 3.98 -3.65 -24.23
CA PRO A 86 4.17 -4.88 -23.48
C PRO A 86 4.65 -4.62 -22.05
N THR A 87 3.84 -5.02 -21.07
CA THR A 87 4.05 -4.71 -19.66
C THR A 87 3.95 -5.99 -18.83
N TRP A 88 5.03 -6.31 -18.12
CA TRP A 88 5.04 -7.39 -17.13
C TRP A 88 4.48 -6.88 -15.81
N ILE A 89 3.45 -7.53 -15.30
CA ILE A 89 2.79 -7.22 -14.02
C ILE A 89 3.20 -8.32 -13.04
N ILE A 90 3.82 -7.95 -11.93
CA ILE A 90 4.52 -8.87 -11.03
C ILE A 90 4.06 -8.63 -9.59
N ASP A 91 3.62 -9.71 -8.94
CA ASP A 91 3.58 -9.84 -7.49
C ASP A 91 4.64 -10.88 -7.10
N PRO A 92 5.72 -10.49 -6.40
CA PRO A 92 6.77 -11.42 -6.03
C PRO A 92 6.32 -12.46 -5.00
N ILE A 93 5.41 -12.11 -4.09
CA ILE A 93 4.86 -12.98 -3.04
C ILE A 93 3.43 -12.51 -2.70
N ASP A 94 2.44 -13.01 -3.44
CA ASP A 94 1.04 -12.86 -3.06
C ASP A 94 0.79 -13.73 -1.81
N GLY A 95 0.25 -13.08 -0.78
CA GLY A 95 0.12 -13.66 0.55
C GLY A 95 1.38 -13.53 1.41
N THR A 96 2.07 -12.38 1.41
CA THR A 96 3.22 -12.12 2.31
C THR A 96 2.89 -12.41 3.78
N THR A 97 1.67 -12.13 4.25
CA THR A 97 1.25 -12.51 5.61
C THR A 97 1.27 -14.02 5.81
N ASN A 98 0.78 -14.79 4.84
CA ASN A 98 0.85 -16.25 4.87
C ASN A 98 2.31 -16.73 4.87
N PHE A 99 3.16 -16.13 4.05
CA PHE A 99 4.59 -16.41 3.99
C PHE A 99 5.29 -16.17 5.33
N VAL A 100 5.00 -15.05 5.99
CA VAL A 100 5.51 -14.71 7.32
C VAL A 100 5.09 -15.75 8.36
N HIS A 101 3.83 -16.19 8.33
CA HIS A 101 3.27 -17.13 9.31
C HIS A 101 3.46 -18.61 8.96
N GLY A 102 4.06 -18.94 7.81
CA GLY A 102 4.23 -20.33 7.36
C GLY A 102 2.92 -21.00 6.94
N PHE A 103 1.90 -20.23 6.54
CA PHE A 103 0.68 -20.77 5.94
C PHE A 103 0.91 -21.02 4.43
N PRO A 104 0.60 -22.22 3.89
CA PRO A 104 1.09 -22.66 2.58
C PRO A 104 0.36 -22.05 1.36
N MET A 105 -0.39 -20.97 1.55
CA MET A 105 -1.09 -20.24 0.48
C MET A 105 -0.28 -19.01 0.10
N VAL A 106 0.84 -19.25 -0.58
CA VAL A 106 1.80 -18.23 -1.02
C VAL A 106 2.07 -18.44 -2.51
N ALA A 107 2.07 -17.38 -3.31
CA ALA A 107 2.31 -17.50 -4.74
C ALA A 107 3.19 -16.40 -5.32
N ILE A 108 3.92 -16.74 -6.39
CA ILE A 108 4.54 -15.77 -7.29
C ILE A 108 3.57 -15.56 -8.45
N CYS A 109 3.23 -14.32 -8.77
CA CYS A 109 2.29 -13.99 -9.84
C CYS A 109 2.99 -13.17 -10.91
N VAL A 110 2.94 -13.62 -12.15
CA VAL A 110 3.48 -12.88 -13.29
C VAL A 110 2.48 -12.91 -14.44
N ALA A 111 2.13 -11.73 -14.93
CA ALA A 111 1.30 -11.55 -16.12
C ALA A 111 2.04 -10.69 -17.16
N LEU A 112 1.76 -10.92 -18.45
CA LEU A 112 2.14 -10.02 -19.53
C LEU A 112 0.88 -9.42 -20.15
N ALA A 113 0.80 -8.09 -20.13
CA ALA A 113 -0.24 -7.34 -20.81
C ALA A 113 0.31 -6.67 -22.06
N ILE A 114 -0.47 -6.67 -23.15
CA ILE A 114 -0.19 -5.98 -24.41
C ILE A 114 -1.48 -5.29 -24.85
N ASN A 115 -1.41 -4.01 -25.24
CA ASN A 115 -2.61 -3.19 -25.51
C ASN A 115 -3.58 -3.18 -24.31
N LYS A 116 -3.03 -3.09 -23.09
CA LYS A 116 -3.76 -3.18 -21.81
C LYS A 116 -4.51 -4.51 -21.58
N ASP A 117 -4.23 -5.53 -22.39
CA ASP A 117 -4.95 -6.80 -22.35
C ASP A 117 -3.99 -7.94 -21.95
N VAL A 118 -4.30 -8.67 -20.86
CA VAL A 118 -3.39 -9.68 -20.28
C VAL A 118 -3.33 -10.92 -21.18
N ILE A 119 -2.23 -11.17 -21.89
CA ILE A 119 -2.09 -12.26 -22.88
C ILE A 119 -1.47 -13.54 -22.31
N ILE A 120 -0.63 -13.43 -21.28
CA ILE A 120 0.06 -14.54 -20.63
C ILE A 120 -0.08 -14.37 -19.12
N ALA A 121 -0.29 -15.47 -18.41
CA ALA A 121 -0.33 -15.51 -16.95
C ALA A 121 0.36 -16.77 -16.41
N VAL A 122 1.09 -16.59 -15.31
CA VAL A 122 1.67 -17.65 -14.49
C VAL A 122 1.44 -17.30 -13.02
N VAL A 123 0.88 -18.24 -12.26
CA VAL A 123 0.77 -18.17 -10.79
C VAL A 123 1.37 -19.44 -10.23
N PHE A 124 2.43 -19.32 -9.44
CA PHE A 124 3.12 -20.49 -8.89
C PHE A 124 3.14 -20.47 -7.37
N ASN A 125 2.54 -21.49 -6.76
CA ASN A 125 2.72 -21.79 -5.35
C ASN A 125 3.81 -22.86 -5.19
N PRO A 126 5.02 -22.49 -4.75
CA PRO A 126 6.15 -23.40 -4.64
C PRO A 126 6.10 -24.26 -3.37
N ILE A 127 5.18 -24.00 -2.44
CA ILE A 127 5.00 -24.79 -1.22
C ILE A 127 4.12 -26.02 -1.50
N LEU A 128 3.10 -25.84 -2.33
CA LEU A 128 2.18 -26.90 -2.76
C LEU A 128 2.56 -27.52 -4.11
N ASP A 129 3.61 -27.02 -4.76
CA ASP A 129 4.00 -27.38 -6.12
C ASP A 129 2.83 -27.25 -7.12
N HIS A 130 2.12 -26.14 -7.04
CA HIS A 130 1.00 -25.82 -7.93
C HIS A 130 1.39 -24.66 -8.85
N LEU A 131 1.71 -24.99 -10.10
CA LEU A 131 1.98 -24.03 -11.16
C LEU A 131 0.74 -23.91 -12.05
N TYR A 132 0.05 -22.78 -11.95
CA TYR A 132 -1.06 -22.39 -12.81
C TYR A 132 -0.55 -21.51 -13.94
N SER A 133 -1.06 -21.72 -15.15
CA SER A 133 -0.61 -20.97 -16.32
C SER A 133 -1.69 -20.89 -17.38
N ALA A 134 -1.74 -19.77 -18.09
CA ALA A 134 -2.66 -19.58 -19.21
C ALA A 134 -2.05 -18.65 -20.27
N VAL A 135 -2.44 -18.90 -21.53
CA VAL A 135 -2.21 -17.99 -22.65
C VAL A 135 -3.58 -17.72 -23.26
N ARG A 136 -3.87 -16.45 -23.58
CA ARG A 136 -5.17 -16.05 -24.15
C ARG A 136 -5.58 -16.95 -25.31
N GLY A 137 -6.77 -17.52 -25.22
CA GLY A 137 -7.37 -18.41 -26.23
C GLY A 137 -6.76 -19.82 -26.29
N LYS A 138 -5.83 -20.16 -25.40
CA LYS A 138 -5.17 -21.49 -25.36
C LYS A 138 -5.59 -22.32 -24.14
N GLY A 139 -6.49 -21.80 -23.29
CA GLY A 139 -6.95 -22.49 -22.08
C GLY A 139 -6.04 -22.29 -20.88
N ALA A 140 -6.50 -22.79 -19.73
CA ALA A 140 -5.80 -22.74 -18.45
C ALA A 140 -5.29 -24.13 -18.03
N PHE A 141 -4.14 -24.15 -17.37
CA PHE A 141 -3.46 -25.37 -16.95
C PHE A 141 -2.97 -25.27 -15.52
N LYS A 142 -2.95 -26.41 -14.81
CA LYS A 142 -2.26 -26.63 -13.53
C LYS A 142 -1.27 -27.77 -13.71
N ASN A 143 0.02 -27.52 -13.50
CA ASN A 143 1.10 -28.49 -13.70
C ASN A 143 1.03 -29.17 -15.09
N GLY A 144 0.74 -28.38 -16.12
CA GLY A 144 0.59 -28.85 -17.51
C GLY A 144 -0.71 -29.60 -17.82
N ARG A 145 -1.61 -29.81 -16.84
CA ARG A 145 -2.92 -30.44 -17.06
C ARG A 145 -4.00 -29.38 -17.23
N PRO A 146 -4.91 -29.51 -18.20
CA PRO A 146 -5.99 -28.55 -18.39
C PRO A 146 -6.91 -28.53 -17.16
N ILE A 147 -7.38 -27.34 -16.80
CA ILE A 147 -8.33 -27.11 -15.70
C ILE A 147 -9.58 -26.41 -16.21
N GLN A 148 -10.70 -26.59 -15.51
CA GLN A 148 -11.97 -25.95 -15.78
C GLN A 148 -12.65 -25.57 -14.47
N CYS A 149 -13.31 -24.41 -14.45
CA CYS A 149 -14.10 -24.02 -13.30
C CYS A 149 -15.33 -24.93 -13.15
N SER A 150 -15.98 -24.89 -11.98
CA SER A 150 -17.25 -25.58 -11.78
C SER A 150 -18.34 -24.97 -12.68
N LYS A 151 -19.52 -25.61 -12.72
CA LYS A 151 -20.72 -25.09 -13.42
C LYS A 151 -21.80 -24.65 -12.42
N GLN A 152 -21.40 -24.35 -11.18
CA GLN A 152 -22.33 -23.97 -10.13
C GLN A 152 -22.99 -22.63 -10.43
N THR A 153 -24.32 -22.64 -10.53
CA THR A 153 -25.12 -21.45 -10.79
C THR A 153 -25.82 -20.94 -9.53
N GLU A 154 -25.98 -21.75 -8.49
CA GLU A 154 -26.77 -21.42 -7.30
C GLU A 154 -25.89 -21.03 -6.13
N LEU A 155 -26.09 -19.81 -5.58
CA LEU A 155 -25.36 -19.36 -4.39
C LEU A 155 -25.57 -20.33 -3.22
N GLY A 156 -26.80 -20.83 -3.07
CA GLY A 156 -27.22 -21.86 -2.11
C GLY A 156 -26.28 -23.06 -1.99
N LEU A 157 -25.70 -23.45 -3.13
CA LEU A 157 -24.92 -24.67 -3.28
C LEU A 157 -23.41 -24.40 -3.48
N SER A 158 -22.98 -23.16 -3.24
CA SER A 158 -21.65 -22.68 -3.61
C SER A 158 -20.69 -22.55 -2.42
N GLN A 159 -19.40 -22.78 -2.68
CA GLN A 159 -18.31 -22.42 -1.77
C GLN A 159 -17.65 -21.12 -2.22
N VAL A 160 -17.72 -20.10 -1.36
CA VAL A 160 -17.23 -18.75 -1.66
C VAL A 160 -15.93 -18.47 -0.92
N ILE A 161 -15.01 -17.73 -1.53
CA ILE A 161 -13.81 -17.21 -0.89
C ILE A 161 -13.97 -15.70 -0.68
N GLY A 162 -13.78 -15.24 0.55
CA GLY A 162 -13.76 -13.83 0.89
C GLY A 162 -12.37 -13.35 1.30
N ALA A 163 -12.20 -12.04 1.35
CA ALA A 163 -10.97 -11.42 1.85
C ALA A 163 -11.24 -10.13 2.63
N TYR A 164 -10.48 -9.93 3.72
CA TYR A 164 -10.51 -8.70 4.50
C TYR A 164 -9.50 -7.66 4.01
N GLY A 165 -8.47 -8.06 3.26
CA GLY A 165 -7.39 -7.19 2.81
C GLY A 165 -6.60 -6.50 3.93
N TYR A 166 -5.72 -5.57 3.55
CA TYR A 166 -4.81 -4.90 4.49
C TYR A 166 -5.43 -3.71 5.24
N SER A 167 -6.54 -3.14 4.77
CA SER A 167 -7.16 -1.98 5.43
C SER A 167 -7.61 -2.33 6.86
N ARG A 168 -7.36 -1.41 7.79
CA ARG A 168 -7.84 -1.48 9.18
C ARG A 168 -8.71 -0.28 9.54
N ASP A 169 -9.25 0.39 8.53
CA ASP A 169 -10.30 1.39 8.71
C ASP A 169 -11.59 0.69 9.19
N PRO A 170 -12.19 1.11 10.32
CA PRO A 170 -13.40 0.46 10.85
C PRO A 170 -14.56 0.41 9.86
N ALA A 171 -14.80 1.47 9.09
CA ALA A 171 -15.92 1.49 8.13
C ALA A 171 -15.70 0.49 6.99
N VAL A 172 -14.45 0.33 6.53
CA VAL A 172 -14.09 -0.69 5.54
C VAL A 172 -14.28 -2.10 6.11
N LEU A 173 -13.85 -2.34 7.35
CA LEU A 173 -14.01 -3.64 8.01
C LEU A 173 -15.49 -3.99 8.26
N ASP A 174 -16.30 -3.01 8.65
CA ASP A 174 -17.74 -3.18 8.85
C ASP A 174 -18.44 -3.53 7.53
N ALA A 175 -18.11 -2.81 6.44
CA ALA A 175 -18.64 -3.10 5.11
C ALA A 175 -18.24 -4.51 4.63
N LYS A 176 -16.97 -4.91 4.80
CA LYS A 176 -16.51 -6.26 4.42
C LYS A 176 -17.16 -7.35 5.28
N SER A 177 -17.29 -7.12 6.59
CA SER A 177 -17.95 -8.07 7.50
C SER A 177 -19.43 -8.23 7.16
N LYS A 178 -20.11 -7.13 6.82
CA LYS A 178 -21.48 -7.17 6.31
C LYS A 178 -21.57 -7.98 5.03
N ASN A 179 -20.68 -7.77 4.06
CA ASN A 179 -20.67 -8.53 2.81
C ASN A 179 -20.49 -10.03 3.06
N GLN A 180 -19.53 -10.41 3.89
CA GLN A 180 -19.29 -11.82 4.24
C GLN A 180 -20.51 -12.44 4.93
N ARG A 181 -21.15 -11.70 5.84
CA ARG A 181 -22.41 -12.14 6.47
C ARG A 181 -23.52 -12.38 5.45
N MET A 182 -23.74 -11.43 4.53
CA MET A 182 -24.78 -11.57 3.51
C MET A 182 -24.55 -12.78 2.58
N ILE A 183 -23.29 -13.11 2.30
CA ILE A 183 -22.91 -14.28 1.50
C ILE A 183 -23.14 -15.57 2.29
N ILE A 184 -22.60 -15.69 3.52
CA ILE A 184 -22.65 -16.93 4.29
C ILE A 184 -24.06 -17.30 4.77
N GLU A 185 -24.97 -16.32 4.88
CA GLU A 185 -26.40 -16.57 5.12
C GLU A 185 -27.06 -17.35 3.97
N LYS A 186 -26.44 -17.41 2.79
CA LYS A 186 -26.97 -18.04 1.58
C LYS A 186 -26.08 -19.14 1.03
N ALA A 187 -24.76 -19.06 1.16
CA ALA A 187 -23.82 -20.02 0.60
C ALA A 187 -23.59 -21.24 1.48
N HIS A 188 -23.12 -22.35 0.90
CA HIS A 188 -22.72 -23.54 1.68
C HIS A 188 -21.63 -23.20 2.69
N SER A 189 -20.63 -22.42 2.27
CA SER A 189 -19.54 -22.02 3.15
C SER A 189 -18.74 -20.85 2.60
N ILE A 190 -17.99 -20.18 3.49
CA ILE A 190 -17.01 -19.16 3.16
C ILE A 190 -15.60 -19.61 3.58
N ARG A 191 -14.59 -19.35 2.75
CA ARG A 191 -13.16 -19.55 3.04
C ARG A 191 -12.44 -18.21 2.99
N MET A 192 -11.28 -18.14 3.64
CA MET A 192 -10.34 -17.02 3.52
C MET A 192 -8.94 -17.60 3.40
N MET A 193 -8.34 -17.48 2.22
CA MET A 193 -7.06 -18.13 1.92
C MET A 193 -5.84 -17.22 2.12
N GLY A 194 -6.04 -15.90 2.17
CA GLY A 194 -4.96 -14.93 2.38
C GLY A 194 -4.05 -14.66 1.18
N SER A 195 -4.42 -15.16 0.00
CA SER A 195 -3.78 -14.86 -1.30
C SER A 195 -4.90 -14.69 -2.34
N ALA A 196 -4.91 -13.54 -3.02
CA ALA A 196 -5.93 -13.23 -4.03
C ALA A 196 -5.75 -14.12 -5.26
N ALA A 197 -4.50 -14.29 -5.71
CA ALA A 197 -4.19 -15.05 -6.91
C ALA A 197 -4.55 -16.53 -6.75
N LEU A 198 -4.23 -17.15 -5.62
CA LEU A 198 -4.59 -18.54 -5.36
C LEU A 198 -6.09 -18.70 -5.15
N SER A 199 -6.78 -17.69 -4.61
CA SER A 199 -8.25 -17.73 -4.51
C SER A 199 -8.91 -17.82 -5.89
N LEU A 200 -8.47 -17.02 -6.86
CA LEU A 200 -8.93 -17.12 -8.25
C LEU A 200 -8.50 -18.45 -8.91
N CYS A 201 -7.29 -18.94 -8.66
CA CYS A 201 -6.85 -20.23 -9.19
C CYS A 201 -7.71 -21.39 -8.67
N LEU A 202 -8.18 -21.32 -7.41
CA LEU A 202 -9.13 -22.30 -6.86
C LEU A 202 -10.50 -22.24 -7.55
N ILE A 203 -10.93 -21.08 -8.04
CA ILE A 203 -12.13 -20.97 -8.90
C ILE A 203 -11.84 -21.62 -10.27
N ALA A 204 -10.68 -21.32 -10.85
CA ALA A 204 -10.27 -21.83 -12.15
C ALA A 204 -10.17 -23.36 -12.21
N GLU A 205 -9.78 -24.02 -11.12
CA GLU A 205 -9.74 -25.49 -11.05
C GLU A 205 -11.05 -26.14 -10.55
N GLY A 206 -12.08 -25.34 -10.23
CA GLY A 206 -13.39 -25.82 -9.79
C GLY A 206 -13.45 -26.29 -8.33
N SER A 207 -12.42 -26.00 -7.52
CA SER A 207 -12.39 -26.32 -6.08
C SER A 207 -13.25 -25.37 -5.23
N CYS A 208 -13.52 -24.18 -5.75
CA CYS A 208 -14.39 -23.16 -5.17
C CYS A 208 -15.22 -22.51 -6.29
N ASP A 209 -16.32 -21.86 -5.94
CA ASP A 209 -17.31 -21.39 -6.92
C ASP A 209 -17.31 -19.87 -7.08
N ALA A 210 -16.93 -19.10 -6.07
CA ALA A 210 -16.78 -17.65 -6.22
C ALA A 210 -15.72 -17.06 -5.30
N TYR A 211 -15.20 -15.89 -5.67
CA TYR A 211 -14.27 -15.08 -4.90
C TYR A 211 -14.64 -13.60 -5.04
N VAL A 212 -14.61 -12.88 -3.91
CA VAL A 212 -14.86 -11.43 -3.88
C VAL A 212 -13.82 -10.70 -3.04
N GLU A 213 -13.23 -9.66 -3.61
CA GLU A 213 -12.31 -8.78 -2.89
C GLU A 213 -12.41 -7.32 -3.34
N TYR A 214 -12.27 -6.43 -2.34
CA TYR A 214 -12.13 -5.00 -2.50
C TYR A 214 -10.79 -4.56 -1.91
N GLY A 215 -10.02 -3.78 -2.67
CA GLY A 215 -8.73 -3.24 -2.26
C GLY A 215 -7.52 -4.02 -2.78
N ALA A 216 -7.71 -5.08 -3.57
CA ALA A 216 -6.61 -5.75 -4.26
C ALA A 216 -6.01 -4.84 -5.34
N TYR A 217 -4.72 -4.95 -5.62
CA TYR A 217 -4.01 -4.23 -6.66
C TYR A 217 -3.97 -5.03 -7.96
N ILE A 218 -3.63 -4.39 -9.08
CA ILE A 218 -3.50 -5.06 -10.38
C ILE A 218 -2.60 -6.30 -10.35
N TRP A 219 -1.51 -6.30 -9.59
CA TRP A 219 -0.60 -7.43 -9.49
C TRP A 219 -1.17 -8.64 -8.73
N ASP A 220 -2.11 -8.41 -7.80
CA ASP A 220 -2.76 -9.45 -6.99
C ASP A 220 -3.64 -10.39 -7.85
N TYR A 221 -4.23 -9.89 -8.95
CA TYR A 221 -5.21 -10.65 -9.72
C TYR A 221 -5.06 -10.61 -11.24
N ALA A 222 -4.17 -9.80 -11.85
CA ALA A 222 -4.03 -9.76 -13.30
C ALA A 222 -3.69 -11.14 -13.92
N ALA A 223 -2.78 -11.88 -13.28
CA ALA A 223 -2.41 -13.21 -13.74
C ALA A 223 -3.55 -14.21 -13.53
N SER A 224 -4.11 -14.26 -12.32
CA SER A 224 -5.14 -15.22 -11.97
C SER A 224 -6.50 -14.94 -12.63
N ASP A 225 -6.79 -13.69 -13.02
CA ASP A 225 -7.97 -13.34 -13.84
C ASP A 225 -7.91 -14.00 -15.21
N LEU A 226 -6.76 -13.93 -15.91
CA LEU A 226 -6.62 -14.62 -17.19
C LEU A 226 -6.77 -16.13 -17.02
N ILE A 227 -6.14 -16.71 -15.98
CA ILE A 227 -6.26 -18.14 -15.68
C ILE A 227 -7.72 -18.53 -15.43
N ALA A 228 -8.46 -17.75 -14.65
CA ALA A 228 -9.87 -17.99 -14.37
C ALA A 228 -10.74 -17.91 -15.63
N ARG A 229 -10.58 -16.87 -16.45
CA ARG A 229 -11.34 -16.71 -17.71
C ARG A 229 -11.04 -17.82 -18.71
N GLU A 230 -9.79 -18.22 -18.86
CA GLU A 230 -9.39 -19.32 -19.75
C GLU A 230 -9.85 -20.70 -19.24
N ALA A 231 -10.13 -20.83 -17.95
CA ALA A 231 -10.79 -22.01 -17.37
C ALA A 231 -12.32 -21.97 -17.48
N GLY A 232 -12.89 -20.90 -18.02
CA GLY A 232 -14.33 -20.70 -18.24
C GLY A 232 -15.07 -19.99 -17.12
N ALA A 233 -14.37 -19.43 -16.12
CA ALA A 233 -15.00 -18.64 -15.06
C ALA A 233 -15.38 -17.24 -15.56
N TYR A 234 -16.35 -16.63 -14.90
CA TYR A 234 -16.82 -15.27 -15.17
C TYR A 234 -16.18 -14.27 -14.18
N THR A 235 -15.50 -13.24 -14.71
CA THR A 235 -14.91 -12.17 -13.90
C THR A 235 -15.55 -10.82 -14.21
N CYS A 236 -15.83 -10.04 -13.17
CA CYS A 236 -16.45 -8.71 -13.27
C CYS A 236 -16.03 -7.80 -12.11
N ASP A 237 -16.35 -6.51 -12.22
CA ASP A 237 -16.36 -5.64 -11.05
C ASP A 237 -17.53 -6.09 -10.13
N PRO A 238 -17.35 -6.12 -8.79
CA PRO A 238 -18.42 -6.48 -7.86
C PRO A 238 -19.72 -5.68 -7.98
N THR A 239 -19.69 -4.50 -8.63
CA THR A 239 -20.89 -3.71 -9.02
C THR A 239 -21.70 -4.30 -10.18
N GLY A 240 -21.21 -5.38 -10.81
CA GLY A 240 -21.79 -5.98 -12.02
C GLY A 240 -21.26 -5.38 -13.33
N ALA A 241 -20.48 -4.29 -13.26
CA ALA A 241 -19.82 -3.70 -14.42
C ALA A 241 -18.70 -4.60 -14.97
N PRO A 242 -18.28 -4.42 -16.24
CA PRO A 242 -17.08 -5.08 -16.77
C PRO A 242 -15.87 -4.84 -15.87
N LEU A 243 -15.05 -5.88 -15.70
CA LEU A 243 -13.84 -5.79 -14.89
C LEU A 243 -12.91 -4.71 -15.44
N ASN A 244 -12.45 -3.82 -14.57
CA ASN A 244 -11.37 -2.89 -14.85
C ASN A 244 -10.22 -3.16 -13.89
N LEU A 245 -9.07 -3.58 -14.43
CA LEU A 245 -7.91 -3.99 -13.64
C LEU A 245 -7.35 -2.87 -12.74
N SER A 246 -7.67 -1.60 -12.99
CA SER A 246 -7.21 -0.47 -12.17
C SER A 246 -8.15 -0.12 -11.01
N HIS A 247 -9.38 -0.65 -10.96
CA HIS A 247 -10.41 -0.23 -9.99
C HIS A 247 -10.27 -0.86 -8.61
N ARG A 248 -9.34 -1.81 -8.43
CA ARG A 248 -9.05 -2.48 -7.16
C ARG A 248 -10.22 -3.25 -6.56
N ARG A 249 -11.06 -3.84 -7.41
CA ARG A 249 -12.24 -4.62 -7.00
C ARG A 249 -12.42 -5.76 -7.97
N MET A 250 -12.68 -6.96 -7.45
CA MET A 250 -12.82 -8.17 -8.24
C MET A 250 -13.94 -9.04 -7.68
N LEU A 251 -14.81 -9.49 -8.58
CA LEU A 251 -15.71 -10.62 -8.38
C LEU A 251 -15.40 -11.66 -9.46
N CYS A 252 -14.99 -12.84 -9.04
CA CYS A 252 -14.81 -14.00 -9.90
C CYS A 252 -15.83 -15.06 -9.47
N ALA A 253 -16.55 -15.66 -10.41
CA ALA A 253 -17.48 -16.75 -10.13
C ALA A 253 -17.39 -17.83 -11.21
N ALA A 254 -17.75 -19.05 -10.87
CA ALA A 254 -17.80 -20.18 -11.79
C ALA A 254 -18.71 -19.90 -13.00
N THR A 255 -19.83 -19.19 -12.78
CA THR A 255 -20.74 -18.74 -13.84
C THR A 255 -21.21 -17.30 -13.64
N LYS A 256 -21.78 -16.72 -14.70
CA LYS A 256 -22.35 -15.37 -14.68
C LYS A 256 -23.56 -15.27 -13.75
N GLU A 257 -24.41 -16.30 -13.74
CA GLU A 257 -25.61 -16.41 -12.90
C GLU A 257 -25.25 -16.37 -11.41
N LEU A 258 -24.14 -17.00 -11.02
CA LEU A 258 -23.64 -16.96 -9.65
C LEU A 258 -23.12 -15.57 -9.28
N ALA A 259 -22.37 -14.91 -10.18
CA ALA A 259 -21.92 -13.53 -9.96
C ALA A 259 -23.10 -12.55 -9.83
N GLU A 260 -24.15 -12.71 -10.63
CA GLU A 260 -25.37 -11.89 -10.59
C GLU A 260 -26.19 -12.08 -9.31
N GLN A 261 -26.10 -13.23 -8.65
CA GLN A 261 -26.66 -13.44 -7.32
C GLN A 261 -25.83 -12.80 -6.20
N ILE A 262 -24.51 -12.78 -6.35
CA ILE A 262 -23.59 -12.24 -5.33
C ILE A 262 -23.56 -10.72 -5.35
N SER A 263 -23.46 -10.10 -6.53
CA SER A 263 -23.27 -8.64 -6.68
C SER A 263 -24.27 -7.78 -5.89
N PRO A 264 -25.60 -8.05 -5.91
CA PRO A 264 -26.60 -7.26 -5.17
C PRO A 264 -26.49 -7.37 -3.65
N LEU A 265 -25.78 -8.37 -3.12
CA LEU A 265 -25.58 -8.57 -1.68
C LEU A 265 -24.47 -7.66 -1.12
N LEU A 266 -23.63 -7.11 -2.00
CA LEU A 266 -22.41 -6.42 -1.61
C LEU A 266 -22.65 -4.94 -1.35
N THR A 267 -22.24 -4.50 -0.17
CA THR A 267 -21.96 -3.08 0.08
C THR A 267 -20.63 -2.74 -0.61
N HIS A 268 -20.68 -1.86 -1.61
CA HIS A 268 -19.51 -1.47 -2.38
C HIS A 268 -18.58 -0.55 -1.60
N ILE A 269 -17.27 -0.75 -1.81
CA ILE A 269 -16.20 -0.01 -1.15
C ILE A 269 -15.34 0.63 -2.23
N ASP A 270 -15.13 1.94 -2.17
CA ASP A 270 -14.30 2.65 -3.13
C ASP A 270 -12.84 2.73 -2.66
N TYR A 271 -11.93 2.39 -3.56
CA TYR A 271 -10.48 2.56 -3.39
C TYR A 271 -9.95 3.52 -4.45
N VAL A 272 -8.85 4.19 -4.15
CA VAL A 272 -8.14 4.99 -5.15
C VAL A 272 -7.59 4.05 -6.23
N SER A 273 -8.00 4.29 -7.48
CA SER A 273 -7.57 3.55 -8.67
C SER A 273 -6.04 3.55 -8.81
N ASP A 274 -5.48 2.44 -9.31
CA ASP A 274 -4.03 2.30 -9.52
C ASP A 274 -3.48 3.32 -10.52
N SER A 275 -4.28 3.63 -11.55
CA SER A 275 -3.98 4.69 -12.54
C SER A 275 -3.95 6.11 -11.97
N LYS A 276 -4.40 6.30 -10.72
CA LYS A 276 -4.48 7.62 -10.06
C LYS A 276 -3.57 7.72 -8.83
N LYS A 277 -2.69 6.75 -8.58
CA LYS A 277 -1.69 6.89 -7.51
C LYS A 277 -0.86 8.15 -7.80
N PRO A 278 -0.82 9.13 -6.88
CA PRO A 278 0.00 10.31 -7.07
C PRO A 278 1.47 9.87 -7.13
N THR A 279 2.13 10.15 -8.26
CA THR A 279 3.58 10.02 -8.38
C THR A 279 4.23 10.69 -7.17
N ILE A 280 5.10 9.97 -6.47
CA ILE A 280 5.86 10.45 -5.30
C ILE A 280 6.58 11.79 -5.60
N MET A 281 6.76 12.11 -6.89
CA MET A 281 7.21 13.41 -7.39
C MET A 281 6.42 14.60 -6.84
N LYS A 282 5.11 14.51 -6.53
CA LYS A 282 4.37 15.63 -5.90
C LYS A 282 4.67 15.82 -4.41
N ARG A 283 5.06 14.76 -3.69
CA ARG A 283 5.52 14.86 -2.29
C ARG A 283 6.98 15.31 -2.20
N PHE A 284 7.82 14.85 -3.12
CA PHE A 284 9.20 15.31 -3.24
C PHE A 284 9.25 16.79 -3.66
N LEU A 285 8.53 17.23 -4.71
CA LEU A 285 8.55 18.65 -5.08
C LEU A 285 8.09 19.56 -3.93
N PHE A 286 7.11 19.13 -3.13
CA PHE A 286 6.63 19.87 -1.97
C PHE A 286 7.66 19.93 -0.83
N LEU A 287 8.39 18.83 -0.56
CA LEU A 287 9.45 18.77 0.47
C LEU A 287 10.79 19.38 0.01
N THR A 288 11.12 19.30 -1.28
CA THR A 288 12.30 19.92 -1.89
C THR A 288 12.09 21.43 -2.03
N LEU A 289 10.88 21.91 -2.34
CA LEU A 289 10.55 23.33 -2.26
C LEU A 289 10.64 23.88 -0.83
N ILE A 290 10.24 23.11 0.19
CA ILE A 290 10.44 23.48 1.60
C ILE A 290 11.93 23.49 1.95
N SER A 291 12.73 22.56 1.44
CA SER A 291 14.18 22.50 1.69
C SER A 291 14.95 23.61 0.97
N ILE A 292 14.50 24.03 -0.21
CA ILE A 292 15.04 25.19 -0.94
C ILE A 292 14.65 26.51 -0.25
N PHE A 293 13.43 26.61 0.29
CA PHE A 293 12.99 27.75 1.10
C PHE A 293 13.72 27.84 2.46
N VAL A 294 14.10 26.70 3.06
CA VAL A 294 14.89 26.67 4.30
C VAL A 294 16.40 26.83 4.03
N GLY A 295 16.89 26.39 2.86
CA GLY A 295 18.30 26.50 2.45
C GLY A 295 18.72 27.89 1.93
N LEU A 296 17.79 28.68 1.38
CA LEU A 296 18.07 30.06 0.93
C LEU A 296 17.98 31.11 2.05
N ALA A 297 17.64 30.70 3.28
CA ALA A 297 17.66 31.59 4.44
C ALA A 297 19.05 31.75 5.10
N SER A 298 20.12 31.29 4.43
CA SER A 298 21.50 31.32 4.94
C SER A 298 22.45 32.10 4.05
N SER A 299 22.07 33.32 3.64
CA SER A 299 23.02 34.35 3.20
C SER A 299 22.30 35.70 3.12
N VAL A 300 22.11 36.36 4.27
CA VAL A 300 21.80 37.80 4.28
C VAL A 300 23.14 38.55 4.37
N PRO A 301 23.43 39.50 3.48
CA PRO A 301 24.64 40.31 3.57
C PRO A 301 24.61 41.19 4.82
N ASP A 302 25.78 41.39 5.40
CA ASP A 302 26.04 42.15 6.62
C ASP A 302 25.48 43.59 6.50
N ALA A 303 24.29 43.84 7.04
CA ALA A 303 23.72 45.17 7.16
C ALA A 303 24.19 45.76 8.49
N THR A 304 25.26 46.55 8.46
CA THR A 304 25.76 47.31 9.61
C THR A 304 24.66 48.22 10.18
N CYS A 305 24.07 47.82 11.29
CA CYS A 305 23.08 48.60 12.02
C CYS A 305 23.78 49.72 12.81
N ARG A 306 23.57 50.99 12.45
CA ARG A 306 24.17 52.14 13.15
C ARG A 306 23.30 52.50 14.36
N ARG A 307 23.87 52.41 15.57
CA ARG A 307 23.20 52.71 16.83
C ARG A 307 23.00 54.23 16.99
N LEU A 308 21.78 54.66 17.33
CA LEU A 308 21.45 56.07 17.61
C LEU A 308 21.31 56.29 19.13
N SER A 309 21.69 57.47 19.62
CA SER A 309 21.82 57.76 21.07
C SER A 309 20.52 58.10 21.79
N ASN A 310 19.36 57.87 21.18
CA ASN A 310 18.06 58.22 21.74
C ASN A 310 17.60 57.14 22.74
N SER A 311 17.31 57.53 23.99
CA SER A 311 16.92 56.63 25.09
C SER A 311 15.41 56.51 25.31
N ASP A 312 14.60 57.23 24.52
CA ASP A 312 13.15 57.27 24.65
C ASP A 312 12.43 56.78 23.37
N CYS A 313 11.38 55.98 23.57
CA CYS A 313 10.64 55.26 22.52
C CYS A 313 9.91 56.25 21.59
N GLU A 314 9.30 57.26 22.17
CA GLU A 314 8.46 58.21 21.43
C GLU A 314 9.31 59.13 20.54
N GLN A 315 10.55 59.40 20.94
CA GLN A 315 11.52 60.14 20.14
C GLN A 315 12.10 59.27 19.02
N CYS A 316 12.36 57.98 19.28
CA CYS A 316 12.85 57.03 18.27
C CYS A 316 11.83 56.79 17.13
N LEU A 317 10.54 56.68 17.45
CA LEU A 317 9.50 56.39 16.47
C LEU A 317 9.10 57.60 15.61
N LYS A 318 9.51 58.82 15.97
CA LYS A 318 9.30 60.02 15.16
C LYS A 318 10.27 60.11 13.98
N GLU A 319 11.38 59.38 14.00
CA GLU A 319 12.36 59.35 12.91
C GLU A 319 12.00 58.24 11.91
N SER A 320 11.87 58.61 10.63
CA SER A 320 11.53 57.67 9.56
C SER A 320 12.69 56.71 9.30
N GLY A 321 12.44 55.40 9.34
CA GLY A 321 13.47 54.37 9.16
C GLY A 321 14.19 53.96 10.46
N CYS A 322 13.54 54.11 11.63
CA CYS A 322 14.09 53.64 12.91
C CYS A 322 13.14 52.67 13.63
N ALA A 323 13.71 51.80 14.47
CA ALA A 323 12.99 50.85 15.32
C ALA A 323 13.50 50.90 16.77
N PHE A 324 12.58 50.91 17.75
CA PHE A 324 12.92 50.96 19.17
C PHE A 324 12.85 49.58 19.84
N CYS A 325 13.90 49.20 20.57
CA CYS A 325 13.94 47.96 21.33
C CYS A 325 13.60 48.21 22.81
N GLN A 326 12.46 47.66 23.26
CA GLN A 326 12.00 47.83 24.63
C GLN A 326 12.87 47.13 25.68
N ASN A 327 13.52 46.00 25.35
CA ASN A 327 14.30 45.23 26.32
C ASN A 327 15.57 45.95 26.79
N ASN A 328 16.19 46.77 25.94
CA ASN A 328 17.40 47.52 26.27
C ASN A 328 17.21 49.05 26.22
N LYS A 329 15.99 49.51 25.88
CA LYS A 329 15.62 50.93 25.70
C LYS A 329 16.52 51.67 24.69
N GLN A 330 16.77 51.07 23.52
CA GLN A 330 17.64 51.63 22.48
C GLN A 330 16.96 51.75 21.12
N CYS A 331 17.39 52.76 20.35
CA CYS A 331 16.91 53.03 18.99
C CYS A 331 17.91 52.56 17.93
N PHE A 332 17.41 51.93 16.87
CA PHE A 332 18.19 51.37 15.77
C PHE A 332 17.70 51.87 14.42
N ALA A 333 18.62 52.34 13.57
CA ALA A 333 18.29 52.70 12.20
C ALA A 333 18.17 51.44 11.32
N TYR A 334 17.16 51.40 10.46
CA TYR A 334 16.97 50.38 9.44
C TYR A 334 16.52 51.02 8.12
N ASP A 335 17.18 50.66 7.03
CA ASP A 335 16.93 51.27 5.74
C ASP A 335 16.00 50.36 4.93
N LEU A 336 14.75 50.78 4.72
CA LEU A 336 13.76 49.92 4.05
C LEU A 336 13.81 50.01 2.51
N TYR A 337 14.55 50.96 1.92
CA TYR A 337 14.73 51.04 0.47
C TYR A 337 16.01 51.80 0.11
N PRO A 338 17.00 51.18 -0.58
CA PRO A 338 18.14 51.92 -1.11
C PRO A 338 17.65 52.82 -2.25
N THR A 339 17.73 54.13 -2.06
CA THR A 339 17.47 55.12 -3.10
C THR A 339 18.68 55.22 -4.05
N HIS A 340 18.47 54.98 -5.34
CA HIS A 340 19.41 55.32 -6.41
C HIS A 340 18.85 56.48 -7.27
N PRO A 341 19.72 57.30 -7.91
CA PRO A 341 19.40 58.64 -8.44
C PRO A 341 18.65 58.61 -9.80
N PRO A 342 18.13 59.76 -10.29
CA PRO A 342 16.86 59.82 -11.03
C PRO A 342 17.01 59.48 -12.51
N CYS A 343 16.09 58.68 -13.05
CA CYS A 343 15.92 58.53 -14.48
C CYS A 343 14.76 59.43 -14.95
N SER A 344 14.96 60.14 -16.06
CA SER A 344 14.07 61.18 -16.59
C SER A 344 12.73 60.62 -17.08
N THR A 345 11.66 61.37 -16.78
CA THR A 345 10.29 61.12 -17.20
C THR A 345 10.07 61.36 -18.70
N SER A 346 10.44 60.39 -19.52
CA SER A 346 9.90 60.25 -20.88
C SER A 346 10.11 58.80 -21.32
N ASP A 347 9.00 58.11 -21.60
CA ASP A 347 8.90 56.74 -22.13
C ASP A 347 8.54 55.66 -21.09
N LEU A 348 7.27 55.66 -20.68
CA LEU A 348 6.44 54.44 -20.61
C LEU A 348 4.96 54.85 -20.47
N LYS A 349 4.36 55.20 -21.62
CA LYS A 349 2.90 55.24 -21.78
C LYS A 349 2.40 53.80 -21.88
N PHE A 350 1.62 53.33 -20.91
CA PHE A 350 0.31 52.66 -21.05
C PHE A 350 -0.12 52.05 -19.69
N LYS A 351 -1.38 52.34 -19.33
CA LYS A 351 -2.29 51.91 -18.25
C LYS A 351 -1.99 50.65 -17.39
N THR A 352 -2.64 50.66 -16.21
CA THR A 352 -3.05 49.58 -15.27
C THR A 352 -2.09 49.13 -14.16
N CYS A 353 -2.44 49.47 -12.91
CA CYS A 353 -2.13 48.63 -11.74
C CYS A 353 -3.30 48.67 -10.75
N PHE A 354 -4.40 48.01 -11.11
CA PHE A 354 -5.26 47.38 -10.12
C PHE A 354 -4.42 46.22 -9.57
N ALA A 355 -4.03 46.29 -8.30
CA ALA A 355 -3.30 45.22 -7.64
C ALA A 355 -4.06 43.91 -7.80
N ASN A 356 -3.35 42.90 -8.29
CA ASN A 356 -3.89 41.62 -8.72
C ASN A 356 -4.48 40.88 -7.49
N LEU A 357 -5.80 40.72 -7.43
CA LEU A 357 -6.52 39.95 -6.39
C LEU A 357 -5.94 38.53 -6.24
N GLN A 358 -5.40 37.98 -7.34
CA GLN A 358 -4.72 36.70 -7.39
C GLN A 358 -3.46 36.66 -6.51
N THR A 359 -2.69 37.74 -6.45
CA THR A 359 -1.49 37.83 -5.59
C THR A 359 -1.86 37.89 -4.11
N TRP A 360 -2.93 38.62 -3.76
CA TRP A 360 -3.45 38.66 -2.38
C TRP A 360 -4.04 37.31 -1.93
N LEU A 361 -4.74 36.59 -2.82
CA LEU A 361 -5.25 35.25 -2.53
C LEU A 361 -4.14 34.21 -2.36
N ILE A 362 -3.04 34.34 -3.10
CA ILE A 362 -1.85 33.49 -2.94
C ILE A 362 -1.14 33.78 -1.61
N ILE A 363 -1.04 35.05 -1.19
CA ILE A 363 -0.44 35.42 0.10
C ILE A 363 -1.31 34.94 1.27
N LEU A 364 -2.63 35.13 1.22
CA LEU A 364 -3.54 34.65 2.26
C LEU A 364 -3.60 33.12 2.31
N GLY A 365 -3.55 32.43 1.16
CA GLY A 365 -3.53 30.97 1.08
C GLY A 365 -2.21 30.36 1.57
N SER A 366 -1.07 30.99 1.29
CA SER A 366 0.26 30.50 1.70
C SER A 366 0.52 30.70 3.19
N VAL A 367 0.18 31.88 3.75
CA VAL A 367 0.30 32.14 5.19
C VAL A 367 -0.73 31.32 5.99
N GLY A 368 -1.98 31.24 5.52
CA GLY A 368 -3.02 30.44 6.17
C GLY A 368 -2.71 28.93 6.15
N GLY A 369 -2.14 28.43 5.05
CA GLY A 369 -1.71 27.03 4.93
C GLY A 369 -0.57 26.67 5.89
N VAL A 370 0.42 27.56 6.06
CA VAL A 370 1.54 27.34 6.99
C VAL A 370 1.06 27.31 8.44
N ILE A 371 0.13 28.20 8.82
CA ILE A 371 -0.45 28.23 10.17
C ILE A 371 -1.27 26.96 10.44
N LEU A 372 -2.08 26.50 9.46
CA LEU A 372 -2.87 25.28 9.62
C LEU A 372 -1.98 24.03 9.75
N ILE A 373 -0.91 23.94 8.98
CA ILE A 373 0.08 22.85 9.08
C ILE A 373 0.77 22.88 10.44
N ALA A 374 1.16 24.05 10.95
CA ALA A 374 1.76 24.18 12.27
C ALA A 374 0.80 23.72 13.39
N ILE A 375 -0.49 24.09 13.31
CA ILE A 375 -1.52 23.64 14.25
C ILE A 375 -1.72 22.12 14.19
N ILE A 376 -1.79 21.54 12.99
CA ILE A 376 -1.93 20.08 12.80
C ILE A 376 -0.71 19.34 13.38
N VAL A 377 0.50 19.84 13.14
CA VAL A 377 1.74 19.25 13.70
C VAL A 377 1.72 19.31 15.22
N ILE A 378 1.31 20.44 15.82
CA ILE A 378 1.17 20.59 17.27
C ILE A 378 0.14 19.60 17.82
N ILE A 379 -1.03 19.45 17.18
CA ILE A 379 -2.08 18.51 17.59
C ILE A 379 -1.57 17.06 17.51
N ILE A 380 -0.88 16.67 16.43
CA ILE A 380 -0.32 15.32 16.25
C ILE A 380 0.77 15.04 17.29
N CYS A 381 1.67 16.00 17.55
CA CYS A 381 2.72 15.87 18.57
C CYS A 381 2.13 15.76 19.99
N CYS A 382 1.10 16.54 20.32
CA CYS A 382 0.38 16.46 21.58
C CYS A 382 -0.35 15.11 21.73
N ARG A 383 -0.99 14.61 20.67
CA ARG A 383 -1.67 13.31 20.66
C ARG A 383 -0.69 12.15 20.80
N LYS A 384 0.48 12.20 20.13
CA LYS A 384 1.56 11.21 20.30
C LYS A 384 2.11 11.19 21.72
N LYS A 385 2.38 12.36 22.33
CA LYS A 385 2.82 12.44 23.74
C LYS A 385 1.77 11.91 24.72
N CYS A 386 0.49 12.16 24.45
CA CYS A 386 -0.62 11.65 25.27
C CYS A 386 -0.72 10.11 25.18
N ILE A 387 -0.69 9.55 23.95
CA ILE A 387 -0.72 8.10 23.71
C ILE A 387 0.50 7.39 24.35
N GLN A 388 1.70 7.98 24.23
CA GLN A 388 2.89 7.44 24.87
C GLN A 388 2.80 7.44 26.40
N ARG A 389 2.18 8.46 27.00
CA ARG A 389 1.92 8.49 28.45
C ARG A 389 0.92 7.42 28.88
N THR A 390 -0.14 7.19 28.11
CA THR A 390 -1.13 6.15 28.40
C THR A 390 -0.51 4.75 28.29
N ARG A 391 0.26 4.47 27.22
CA ARG A 391 0.98 3.20 27.05
C ARG A 391 1.97 2.92 28.19
N ARG A 392 2.72 3.94 28.64
CA ARG A 392 3.62 3.79 29.82
C ARG A 392 2.86 3.48 31.11
N ARG A 393 1.64 4.03 31.29
CA ARG A 393 0.80 3.71 32.46
C ARG A 393 0.23 2.29 32.38
N ASP A 394 -0.16 1.83 31.20
CA ASP A 394 -0.73 0.48 31.03
C ASP A 394 0.35 -0.59 31.16
N GLN A 395 1.54 -0.36 30.59
CA GLN A 395 2.68 -1.26 30.76
C GLN A 395 3.14 -1.33 32.22
N ALA A 396 3.14 -0.20 32.94
CA ALA A 396 3.41 -0.20 34.38
C ALA A 396 2.37 -0.98 35.21
N LYS A 397 1.10 -1.06 34.76
CA LYS A 397 0.06 -1.87 35.41
C LYS A 397 0.24 -3.35 35.12
N GLU A 398 0.59 -3.72 33.89
CA GLU A 398 0.90 -5.11 33.52
C GLU A 398 2.14 -5.63 34.26
N ASP A 399 3.20 -4.82 34.38
CA ASP A 399 4.40 -5.17 35.14
C ASP A 399 4.11 -5.33 36.63
N ALA A 400 3.21 -4.52 37.19
CA ALA A 400 2.78 -4.62 38.58
C ALA A 400 1.89 -5.85 38.83
N TYR A 401 1.03 -6.20 37.87
CA TYR A 401 0.20 -7.40 37.93
C TYR A 401 1.06 -8.67 37.83
N SER A 402 2.01 -8.69 36.89
CA SER A 402 2.93 -9.82 36.69
C SER A 402 3.79 -10.09 37.93
N ARG A 403 4.29 -9.03 38.59
CA ARG A 403 5.00 -9.14 39.87
C ARG A 403 4.14 -9.77 40.98
N LYS A 404 2.87 -9.36 41.11
CA LYS A 404 1.95 -9.95 42.10
C LYS A 404 1.63 -11.42 41.81
N VAL A 405 1.56 -11.81 40.54
CA VAL A 405 1.34 -13.22 40.15
C VAL A 405 2.56 -14.06 40.48
N GLU A 406 3.76 -13.55 40.26
CA GLU A 406 5.01 -14.25 40.57
C GLU A 406 5.21 -14.38 42.09
N GLU A 407 4.93 -13.34 42.87
CA GLU A 407 4.92 -13.40 44.34
C GLU A 407 3.97 -14.49 44.87
N ARG A 408 2.75 -14.59 44.31
CA ARG A 408 1.79 -15.65 44.67
C ARG A 408 2.25 -17.05 44.25
N ARG A 409 2.98 -17.18 43.13
CA ARG A 409 3.57 -18.45 42.69
C ARG A 409 4.68 -18.91 43.62
N VAL A 410 5.52 -17.98 44.09
CA VAL A 410 6.58 -18.27 45.07
C VAL A 410 5.96 -18.69 46.41
N GLU A 411 4.94 -17.99 46.89
CA GLU A 411 4.20 -18.38 48.11
C GLU A 411 3.53 -19.76 47.98
N ALA A 412 2.92 -20.06 46.83
CA ALA A 412 2.31 -21.37 46.56
C ALA A 412 3.34 -22.50 46.38
N GLY A 413 4.54 -22.19 45.88
CA GLY A 413 5.64 -23.13 45.70
C GLY A 413 6.34 -23.52 47.01
N VAL A 414 6.34 -22.64 48.01
CA VAL A 414 6.91 -22.91 49.34
C VAL A 414 6.01 -23.87 50.15
N GLY A 415 4.72 -24.01 49.81
CA GLY A 415 3.78 -24.91 50.50
C GLY A 415 3.82 -26.39 50.09
N ARG A 416 4.58 -26.78 49.06
CA ARG A 416 4.52 -28.15 48.49
C ARG A 416 5.83 -28.92 48.67
N LYS A 417 6.28 -29.06 49.92
CA LYS A 417 7.21 -30.14 50.33
C LYS A 417 6.65 -30.89 51.53
N LYS A 418 5.92 -31.97 51.24
CA LYS A 418 5.91 -33.28 51.91
C LYS A 418 4.59 -33.97 51.61
N THR A 419 4.62 -34.94 50.71
CA THR A 419 4.12 -36.30 51.00
C THR A 419 4.60 -37.26 49.91
N SER A 420 5.17 -38.35 50.39
CA SER A 420 5.80 -39.45 49.69
C SER A 420 4.79 -40.46 49.14
N GLY A 421 5.16 -41.11 48.03
CA GLY A 421 4.87 -42.52 47.78
C GLY A 421 3.58 -42.82 47.01
N ARG A 422 3.71 -43.38 45.79
CA ARG A 422 3.69 -44.83 45.53
C ARG A 422 3.51 -45.04 44.01
N GLN A 423 4.45 -45.76 43.40
CA GLN A 423 4.36 -46.26 42.03
C GLN A 423 3.19 -47.24 41.89
N SER A 424 2.44 -47.14 40.80
CA SER A 424 1.74 -48.27 40.20
C SER A 424 1.77 -48.14 38.69
N SER A 425 2.44 -49.10 38.07
CA SER A 425 2.38 -49.50 36.68
C SER A 425 0.97 -49.90 36.27
N TYR A 426 0.54 -49.50 35.08
CA TYR A 426 -0.46 -50.23 34.29
C TYR A 426 -0.06 -50.16 32.82
N GLU A 427 0.40 -51.30 32.30
CA GLU A 427 0.21 -51.69 30.90
C GLU A 427 -1.29 -51.97 30.67
N ILE A 428 -1.77 -51.78 29.44
CA ILE A 428 -2.57 -52.74 28.65
C ILE A 428 -3.12 -52.02 27.40
N TRP A 429 -2.72 -52.58 26.25
CA TRP A 429 -3.36 -52.75 24.92
C TRP A 429 -4.10 -51.61 24.23
#